data_AF-A0A2E5VBX0-F1
#
_entry.id   AF-A0A2E5VBX0-F1
#
_cell.length_a   1.000
_cell.length_b   1.000
_cell.length_c   1.000
_cell.angle_alpha   90.00
_cell.angle_beta   90.00
_cell.angle_gamma   90.00
#
_symmetry.space_group_name_H-M   'P 1'
#
loop_
_entity.id
_entity.type
_entity.pdbx_description
1 polymer ?
#
loop_
_entity_poly.entity_id
_entity_poly.type
_entity_poly.pdbx_seq_one_letter_code
_entity_poly.pdbx_strand_id
1 'polypeptide(L)' 'MYLWNSHPKVYLPIEENGKAMCSYCGATFILKD' A
#
# COMPACT_ATOMS: atom_id res chain seq x y z
N MET A 1 20.75 5.75 7.77
CA MET A 1 20.63 6.43 6.47
C MET A 1 19.27 6.05 5.90
N TYR A 2 18.27 6.94 6.00
CA TYR A 2 16.90 6.62 5.61
C TYR A 2 16.85 6.39 4.10
N LEU A 3 16.54 5.16 3.70
CA LEU A 3 16.29 4.78 2.31
C LEU A 3 14.97 5.45 1.89
N TRP A 4 15.03 6.73 1.51
CA TRP A 4 13.88 7.56 1.09
C TRP A 4 13.21 7.07 -0.21
N ASN A 5 13.40 5.80 -0.59
CA ASN A 5 12.90 5.17 -1.80
C ASN A 5 12.68 3.65 -1.60
N SER A 6 12.20 3.19 -0.44
CA SER A 6 11.94 1.75 -0.25
C SER A 6 10.90 1.19 -1.24
N HIS A 7 10.04 2.02 -1.84
CA HIS A 7 9.24 1.65 -3.00
C HIS A 7 8.74 2.87 -3.79
N PRO A 8 8.49 2.75 -5.10
CA PRO A 8 7.85 3.80 -5.90
C PRO A 8 6.40 4.02 -5.46
N LYS A 9 5.87 5.23 -5.68
CA LYS A 9 4.45 5.51 -5.44
C LYS A 9 3.60 4.60 -6.33
N VAL A 10 2.82 3.73 -5.71
CA VAL A 10 1.93 2.79 -6.41
C VAL A 10 0.51 2.99 -5.93
N TYR A 11 -0.44 2.78 -6.85
CA TYR A 11 -1.86 2.83 -6.55
C TYR A 11 -2.33 1.42 -6.20
N LEU A 12 -2.86 1.25 -4.98
CA LEU A 12 -3.44 -0.01 -4.55
C LEU A 12 -4.96 0.03 -4.82
N PRO A 13 -5.53 -0.97 -5.52
CA PRO A 13 -6.97 -1.05 -5.75
C PRO A 13 -7.69 -1.54 -4.49
N ILE A 14 -7.90 -0.63 -3.52
CA ILE A 14 -8.65 -0.92 -2.28
C ILE A 14 -10.18 -0.88 -2.47
N GLU A 15 -10.67 -0.40 -3.61
CA GLU A 15 -12.10 -0.16 -3.87
C GLU A 15 -12.93 -1.44 -4.00
N GLU A 16 -12.37 -2.54 -4.53
CA GLU A 16 -13.14 -3.76 -4.79
C GLU A 16 -13.33 -4.67 -3.57
N ASN A 17 -12.36 -4.72 -2.66
CA ASN A 17 -12.36 -5.65 -1.52
C ASN A 17 -12.30 -4.96 -0.14
N GLY A 18 -12.22 -3.62 -0.10
CA GLY A 18 -12.07 -2.84 1.14
C GLY A 18 -10.72 -3.04 1.84
N LYS A 19 -9.83 -3.84 1.26
CA LYS A 19 -8.47 -4.11 1.76
C LYS A 19 -7.51 -4.32 0.59
N ALA A 20 -6.30 -3.78 0.70
CA ALA A 20 -5.23 -4.08 -0.23
C ALA A 20 -3.89 -4.15 0.50
N MET A 21 -3.00 -5.00 0.01
CA MET A 21 -1.65 -5.17 0.54
C MET A 21 -0.65 -4.58 -0.44
N CYS A 22 0.29 -3.78 0.06
CA CYS A 22 1.37 -3.27 -0.78
C CYS A 22 2.38 -4.38 -1.07
N SER A 23 2.60 -4.69 -2.34
CA SER A 23 3.54 -5.73 -2.79
C SER A 23 5.01 -5.42 -2.50
N TYR A 24 5.34 -4.19 -2.12
CA TYR A 24 6.72 -3.76 -1.88
C TYR A 24 7.08 -3.75 -0.39
N CYS A 25 6.22 -3.16 0.44
CA CYS A 25 6.48 -3.02 1.88
C CYS A 25 5.63 -3.96 2.75
N GLY A 26 4.69 -4.70 2.16
CA GLY A 26 3.78 -5.60 2.89
C GLY A 26 2.75 -4.88 3.75
N ALA A 27 2.63 -3.55 3.63
CA ALA A 27 1.64 -2.78 4.39
C ALA A 27 0.22 -3.12 3.94
N THR A 28 -0.65 -3.44 4.90
CA THR A 28 -2.06 -3.71 4.66
C THR A 28 -2.87 -2.45 4.88
N PHE A 29 -3.50 -1.97 3.82
CA PHE A 29 -4.41 -0.83 3.82
C PHE A 29 -5.84 -1.33 3.86
N ILE A 30 -6.66 -0.70 4.70
CA ILE A 30 -8.06 -1.05 4.91
C ILE A 30 -8.86 0.21 4.67
N LEU A 31 -9.85 0.15 3.79
CA LEU A 31 -10.79 1.24 3.55
C LEU A 31 -11.67 1.35 4.81
N LYS A 32 -11.51 2.42 5.57
CA LYS A 32 -12.46 2.79 6.63
C LYS A 32 -13.42 3.83 6.04
N ASP A 33 -14.70 3.67 6.41
CA ASP A 33 -15.81 4.61 6.15
C ASP A 33 -15.40 6.07 6.40
#